data_AF-A0A1I9Q428-F1
#
_entry.id   AF-A0A1I9Q428-F1
#
_cell.length_a   1.000
_cell.length_b   1.000
_cell.length_c   1.000
_cell.angle_alpha   90.00
_cell.angle_beta   90.00
_cell.angle_gamma   90.00
#
_symmetry.space_group_name_H-M   'P 1'
#
loop_
_entity.id
_entity.type
_entity.pdbx_description
1 polymer ?
#
loop_
_entity_poly.entity_id
_entity_poly.type
_entity_poly.pdbx_seq_one_letter_code
_entity_poly.pdbx_strand_id
1 'polypeptide(L)'
;IYPNGVFTKKQKYGVPINSCDHPLLRDYVKKCLLTAQDLLKNGELSKLVVVFISQDGKPLRRICFDLERVQLQAAMCKDNLTRLELQLRDALLRLSVCDRQLPP
;
A
#
# COMPACT_ATOMS: atom_id res chain seq x y z
N ILE A 1 10.90 8.21 5.02
CA ILE A 1 10.28 8.27 6.37
C ILE A 1 11.17 7.59 7.40
N TYR A 2 11.50 6.31 7.23
CA TYR A 2 12.35 5.56 8.15
C TYR A 2 13.74 5.31 7.54
N PRO A 3 14.78 5.13 8.36
CA PRO A 3 16.14 4.91 7.86
C PRO A 3 16.28 3.61 7.06
N ASN A 4 17.13 3.58 6.04
CA ASN A 4 17.29 2.42 5.16
C ASN A 4 17.69 1.13 5.90
N GLY A 5 18.40 1.24 7.03
CA GLY A 5 18.87 0.09 7.82
C GLY A 5 17.76 -0.77 8.43
N VAL A 6 16.51 -0.30 8.49
CA VAL A 6 15.38 -1.11 8.99
C VAL A 6 14.64 -1.86 7.87
N PHE A 7 15.13 -1.80 6.63
CA PHE A 7 14.50 -2.45 5.47
C PHE A 7 15.43 -3.45 4.81
N THR A 8 14.86 -4.60 4.43
CA THR A 8 15.52 -5.61 3.59
C THR A 8 14.86 -5.67 2.23
N LYS A 9 15.67 -5.80 1.18
CA LYS A 9 15.18 -6.04 -0.18
C LYS A 9 14.54 -7.42 -0.28
N LYS A 10 13.28 -7.47 -0.73
CA LYS A 10 12.54 -8.70 -1.02
C LYS A 10 11.91 -8.60 -2.40
N GLN A 11 11.29 -9.68 -2.86
CA GLN A 11 10.54 -9.70 -4.12
C GLN A 11 9.07 -10.01 -3.85
N LYS A 12 8.17 -9.28 -4.51
CA LYS A 12 6.72 -9.54 -4.49
C LYS A 12 6.15 -9.31 -5.88
N TYR A 13 5.38 -10.27 -6.40
CA TYR A 13 4.83 -10.25 -7.76
C TYR A 13 5.91 -10.00 -8.85
N GLY A 14 7.11 -10.53 -8.64
CA GLY A 14 8.27 -10.32 -9.52
C GLY A 14 8.94 -8.95 -9.41
N VAL A 15 8.50 -8.06 -8.51
CA VAL A 15 9.03 -6.69 -8.35
C VAL A 15 9.87 -6.59 -7.06
N PRO A 16 11.05 -5.95 -7.10
CA PRO A 16 11.84 -5.68 -5.89
C PRO A 16 11.13 -4.68 -4.99
N ILE A 17 10.98 -5.02 -3.71
CA ILE A 17 10.35 -4.19 -2.68
C ILE A 17 11.27 -4.04 -1.47
N ASN A 18 11.06 -2.97 -0.71
CA ASN A 18 11.70 -2.76 0.59
C ASN A 18 10.75 -3.21 1.71
N SER A 19 11.09 -4.30 2.40
CA SER A 19 10.31 -4.85 3.51
C SER A 19 10.89 -4.35 4.82
N CYS A 20 10.08 -3.71 5.67
CA CYS A 20 10.53 -3.30 7.01
C CYS A 20 10.67 -4.51 7.94
N ASP A 21 11.81 -4.63 8.62
CA ASP A 21 12.11 -5.67 9.61
C ASP A 21 11.99 -5.19 11.07
N HIS A 22 11.74 -3.90 11.30
CA HIS A 22 11.48 -3.38 12.64
C HIS A 22 10.15 -3.94 13.20
N PRO A 23 10.15 -4.66 14.33
CA PRO A 23 8.99 -5.39 14.82
C PRO A 23 7.81 -4.46 15.17
N LEU A 24 8.07 -3.36 15.89
CA LEU A 24 6.99 -2.44 16.30
C LEU A 24 6.31 -1.75 15.12
N LEU A 25 7.09 -1.33 14.10
CA LEU A 25 6.54 -0.70 12.90
C LEU A 25 5.73 -1.70 12.09
N ARG A 26 6.23 -2.94 11.95
CA ARG A 26 5.49 -4.02 11.28
C ARG A 26 4.18 -4.34 12.00
N ASP A 27 4.20 -4.44 13.32
CA ASP A 27 3.01 -4.71 14.12
C ASP A 27 1.98 -3.58 14.04
N TYR A 28 2.43 -2.33 14.11
CA TYR A 28 1.58 -1.16 13.92
C TYR A 28 0.86 -1.18 12.56
N VAL A 29 1.61 -1.31 11.46
CA VAL A 29 1.03 -1.36 10.11
C VAL A 29 0.11 -2.57 9.96
N LYS A 30 0.47 -3.73 10.52
CA LYS A 30 -0.37 -4.93 10.50
C LYS A 30 -1.70 -4.70 11.21
N LYS A 31 -1.70 -4.09 12.39
CA LYS A 31 -2.93 -3.76 13.14
C LYS A 31 -3.83 -2.82 12.34
N CYS A 32 -3.28 -1.78 11.74
CA CYS A 32 -4.04 -0.88 10.86
C CYS A 32 -4.68 -1.63 9.69
N LEU A 33 -3.93 -2.53 9.04
CA LEU A 33 -4.45 -3.32 7.92
C LEU A 33 -5.51 -4.35 8.34
N LEU A 34 -5.39 -4.94 9.54
CA LEU A 34 -6.41 -5.84 10.08
C LEU A 34 -7.72 -5.09 10.32
N THR A 35 -7.67 -3.92 10.95
CA THR A 35 -8.86 -3.06 11.12
C THR A 35 -9.44 -2.65 9.77
N ALA A 36 -8.60 -2.25 8.81
CA ALA A 36 -9.06 -1.90 7.47
C ALA A 36 -9.71 -3.10 6.75
N GLN A 37 -9.19 -4.31 6.95
CA GLN A 37 -9.76 -5.53 6.38
C GLN A 37 -11.18 -5.79 6.92
N ASP A 38 -11.40 -5.59 8.21
CA ASP A 38 -12.71 -5.80 8.82
C ASP A 38 -13.73 -4.76 8.33
N LEU A 39 -13.34 -3.48 8.28
CA LEU A 39 -14.17 -2.42 7.69
C LEU A 39 -14.50 -2.69 6.21
N LEU A 40 -13.51 -3.20 5.45
CA LEU A 40 -13.70 -3.52 4.04
C LEU A 40 -14.69 -4.68 3.83
N LYS A 41 -14.65 -5.71 4.69
CA LYS A 41 -15.60 -6.84 4.65
C LYS A 41 -17.03 -6.40 5.00
N ASN A 42 -17.17 -5.44 5.90
CA ASN A 42 -18.47 -4.88 6.29
C ASN A 42 -19.00 -3.85 5.26
N GLY A 43 -18.23 -3.51 4.22
CA GLY A 43 -18.61 -2.51 3.23
C GLY A 43 -18.49 -1.06 3.73
N GLU A 44 -17.78 -0.83 4.83
CA GLU A 44 -17.65 0.47 5.50
C GLU A 44 -16.39 1.24 5.06
N LEU A 45 -15.55 0.64 4.21
CA LEU A 45 -14.29 1.24 3.77
C LEU A 45 -14.23 1.45 2.25
N SER A 46 -14.34 2.70 1.82
CA SER A 46 -14.24 3.08 0.40
C SER A 46 -12.83 3.48 -0.02
N LYS A 47 -12.04 4.09 0.88
CA LYS A 47 -10.68 4.59 0.60
C LYS A 47 -9.74 4.32 1.75
N LEU A 48 -8.52 3.89 1.44
CA LEU A 48 -7.42 3.79 2.39
C LEU A 48 -6.35 4.82 2.02
N VAL A 49 -5.96 5.67 2.96
CA VAL A 49 -5.01 6.77 2.70
C VAL A 49 -3.81 6.66 3.61
N VAL A 50 -2.62 6.61 3.02
CA VAL A 50 -1.34 6.75 3.74
C VAL A 50 -0.96 8.22 3.71
N VAL A 51 -0.91 8.85 4.87
CA VAL A 51 -0.61 10.28 5.02
C VAL A 51 0.80 10.45 5.58
N PHE A 52 1.58 11.30 4.94
CA PHE A 52 2.91 11.72 5.37
C PHE A 52 2.73 13.07 6.07
N ILE A 53 3.13 13.15 7.33
CA ILE A 53 2.90 14.30 8.20
C ILE A 53 4.26 14.92 8.55
N SER A 54 4.36 16.26 8.50
CA SER A 54 5.55 17.00 8.92
C SER A 54 5.72 16.98 10.44
N GLN A 55 6.86 17.44 10.92
CA GLN A 55 7.09 17.61 12.36
C GLN A 55 6.08 18.56 13.01
N ASP A 56 5.60 19.57 12.26
CA ASP A 56 4.57 20.52 12.70
C ASP A 56 3.14 19.95 12.63
N GLY A 57 2.98 18.66 12.33
CA GLY A 57 1.66 18.02 12.23
C GLY A 57 0.90 18.31 10.92
N LYS A 58 1.52 19.01 9.95
CA LYS A 58 0.87 19.33 8.67
C LYS A 58 0.99 18.17 7.68
N PRO A 59 -0.08 17.82 6.94
CA PRO A 59 -0.01 16.77 5.92
C PRO A 59 0.86 17.25 4.75
N LEU A 60 2.00 16.61 4.55
CA LEU A 60 2.89 16.84 3.41
C LEU A 60 2.36 16.12 2.17
N ARG A 61 1.88 14.89 2.36
CA ARG A 61 1.56 14.03 1.23
C ARG A 61 0.56 12.94 1.55
N ARG A 62 -0.14 12.46 0.53
CA ARG A 62 -1.14 11.40 0.64
C ARG A 62 -1.00 10.41 -0.51
N ILE A 63 -1.00 9.13 -0.20
CA ILE A 63 -1.18 8.04 -1.17
C ILE A 63 -2.56 7.46 -0.90
N CYS A 64 -3.47 7.58 -1.86
CA CYS A 64 -4.84 7.13 -1.74
C CYS A 64 -5.06 5.85 -2.53
N PHE A 65 -5.58 4.83 -1.88
CA PHE A 65 -6.07 3.59 -2.47
C PHE A 65 -7.59 3.66 -2.52
N ASP A 66 -8.15 3.71 -3.72
CA ASP A 66 -9.60 3.70 -3.96
C ASP A 66 -10.08 2.24 -4.00
N LEU A 67 -10.72 1.80 -2.92
CA LEU A 67 -11.08 0.40 -2.72
C LEU A 67 -12.40 0.03 -3.37
N GLU A 68 -13.32 0.98 -3.56
CA GLU A 68 -14.56 0.75 -4.33
C GLU A 68 -14.23 0.32 -5.76
N ARG A 69 -13.30 1.03 -6.42
CA ARG A 69 -12.83 0.67 -7.76
C ARG A 69 -12.18 -0.71 -7.79
N VAL A 70 -11.38 -1.03 -6.79
CA VAL A 70 -10.69 -2.33 -6.69
C VAL A 70 -11.70 -3.47 -6.49
N GLN A 71 -12.71 -3.29 -5.63
CA GLN A 71 -13.77 -4.29 -5.42
C GLN A 71 -14.60 -4.53 -6.68
N LEU A 72 -14.98 -3.47 -7.40
CA LEU A 72 -15.66 -3.57 -8.69
C LEU A 72 -14.81 -4.34 -9.71
N GLN A 73 -13.52 -4.00 -9.83
CA GLN A 73 -12.62 -4.73 -10.72
C GLN A 73 -12.44 -6.19 -10.32
N ALA A 74 -12.30 -6.48 -9.02
CA ALA A 74 -12.16 -7.85 -8.51
C ALA A 74 -13.42 -8.68 -8.78
N ALA A 75 -14.62 -8.11 -8.61
CA ALA A 75 -15.88 -8.76 -8.91
C ALA A 75 -16.02 -9.11 -10.41
N MET A 76 -15.45 -8.29 -11.30
CA MET A 76 -15.41 -8.53 -12.74
C MET A 76 -14.34 -9.56 -13.17
N CYS A 77 -13.42 -9.90 -12.26
CA CYS A 77 -12.26 -10.75 -12.52
C CYS A 77 -12.39 -12.15 -11.91
N LYS A 78 -13.62 -12.62 -11.61
CA LYS A 78 -13.88 -13.92 -10.96
C LYS A 78 -12.92 -15.00 -11.49
N ASP A 79 -12.12 -15.53 -10.57
CA ASP A 79 -11.15 -16.61 -10.74
C ASP A 79 -9.88 -16.34 -11.56
N ASN A 80 -9.62 -15.11 -12.02
CA ASN A 80 -8.37 -14.76 -12.71
C ASN A 80 -7.32 -14.15 -11.76
N LEU A 81 -6.79 -14.99 -10.86
CA LEU A 81 -5.72 -14.61 -9.92
C LEU A 81 -4.46 -14.10 -10.63
N THR A 82 -4.14 -14.63 -11.82
CA THR A 82 -3.01 -14.17 -12.64
C THR A 82 -3.19 -12.72 -13.07
N ARG A 83 -4.40 -12.34 -13.51
CA ARG A 83 -4.70 -10.95 -13.90
C ARG A 83 -4.63 -10.01 -12.70
N LEU A 84 -5.12 -10.45 -11.53
CA LEU A 84 -4.99 -9.69 -10.29
C LEU A 84 -3.51 -9.50 -9.91
N GLU A 85 -2.68 -10.54 -10.00
CA GLU A 85 -1.24 -10.45 -9.75
C GLU A 85 -0.57 -9.44 -10.70
N LEU A 86 -0.90 -9.44 -11.99
CA LEU A 86 -0.38 -8.47 -12.95
C LEU A 86 -0.81 -7.02 -12.62
N GLN A 87 -2.04 -6.81 -12.16
CA GLN A 87 -2.52 -5.50 -11.74
C GLN A 87 -1.78 -5.00 -10.47
N LEU A 88 -1.55 -5.88 -9.50
CA LEU A 88 -0.77 -5.55 -8.30
C LEU A 88 0.69 -5.29 -8.64
N ARG A 89 1.26 -6.04 -9.58
CA ARG A 89 2.61 -5.82 -10.11
C ARG A 89 2.74 -4.42 -10.73
N ASP A 90 1.81 -4.03 -11.60
CA ASP A 90 1.78 -2.70 -12.21
C ASP A 90 1.70 -1.59 -11.15
N ALA A 91 0.85 -1.77 -10.12
CA ALA A 91 0.75 -0.83 -9.01
C ALA A 91 2.07 -0.68 -8.23
N LEU A 92 2.79 -1.79 -7.94
CA LEU A 92 4.09 -1.74 -7.28
C LEU A 92 5.15 -1.02 -8.13
N LEU A 93 5.17 -1.25 -9.45
CA LEU A 93 6.08 -0.56 -10.36
C LEU A 93 5.82 0.95 -10.37
N ARG A 94 4.55 1.38 -10.46
CA ARG A 94 4.17 2.80 -10.36
C ARG A 94 4.64 3.42 -9.05
N LEU A 95 4.47 2.72 -7.91
CA LEU A 95 4.93 3.21 -6.60
C LEU A 95 6.45 3.39 -6.54
N SER A 96 7.22 2.50 -7.17
CA SER A 96 8.69 2.59 -7.18
C SER A 96 9.25 3.76 -7.99
N VAL A 97 8.56 4.16 -9.06
CA VAL A 97 8.96 5.30 -9.90
C VAL A 97 8.40 6.61 -9.36
N CYS A 98 7.29 6.52 -8.60
CA CYS A 98 6.61 7.67 -8.01
C CYS A 98 7.60 8.61 -7.35
N ASP A 99 8.50 8.12 -6.49
CA ASP A 99 9.48 8.91 -5.72
C ASP A 99 10.33 9.87 -6.58
N ARG A 100 10.60 9.52 -7.84
CA ARG A 100 11.40 10.35 -8.76
C ARG A 100 10.64 11.52 -9.37
N GLN A 101 9.32 11.50 -9.30
CA GLN A 101 8.44 12.47 -9.98
C GLN A 101 7.94 13.57 -9.05
N LEU A 102 8.41 13.64 -7.80
CA LEU A 102 7.92 14.61 -6.84
C LEU A 102 9.01 15.52 -6.30
N PRO A 103 8.65 16.75 -5.91
CA PRO A 103 9.56 17.63 -5.22
C PRO A 103 10.09 16.99 -3.93
N PRO A 104 11.34 17.30 -3.55
CA PRO A 104 11.99 16.76 -2.36
C PRO A 104 11.25 17.09 -1.06
#